data_AF-A0A652KZP5-F1
#
_entry.id   AF-A0A652KZP5-F1
#
_cell.length_a   1.000
_cell.length_b   1.000
_cell.length_c   1.000
_cell.angle_alpha   90.00
_cell.angle_beta   90.00
_cell.angle_gamma   90.00
#
_symmetry.space_group_name_H-M   'P 1'
#
loop_
_entity.id
_entity.type
_entity.pdbx_description
1 polymer ?
#
loop_
_entity_poly.entity_id
_entity_poly.type
_entity_poly.pdbx_seq_one_letter_code
_entity_poly.pdbx_strand_id
1 'polypeptide(L)'
;AGVVRAAAGWTDLVVTPARGVRAVDGLLTGLHEPAASHLLMLEAVAGRPALLRAYAQALQGRYLWHEFGDLHLILPADATHRAHCDSNAW
;
A
#
# COMPACT_ATOMS: atom_id res chain seq x y z
N ALA A 1 4.41 17.61 -3.80
CA ALA A 1 3.32 17.43 -2.83
C ALA A 1 1.99 17.62 -3.54
N GLY A 2 1.02 16.71 -3.30
CA GLY A 2 -0.35 16.86 -3.80
C GLY A 2 -1.08 17.98 -3.08
N VAL A 3 -1.80 18.83 -3.81
CA VAL A 3 -2.69 19.83 -3.22
C VAL A 3 -4.11 19.31 -3.29
N VAL A 4 -4.75 19.16 -2.12
CA VAL A 4 -6.16 18.78 -2.01
C VAL A 4 -7.01 20.01 -1.69
N ARG A 5 -8.26 20.03 -2.18
CA ARG A 5 -9.25 21.08 -1.91
C ARG A 5 -10.56 20.43 -1.51
N ALA A 6 -11.35 21.11 -0.69
CA ALA A 6 -12.68 20.64 -0.32
C ALA A 6 -13.54 20.43 -1.58
N ALA A 7 -14.15 19.25 -1.69
CA ALA A 7 -15.03 18.86 -2.77
C ALA A 7 -15.99 17.78 -2.26
N ALA A 8 -17.12 17.60 -2.94
CA ALA A 8 -18.09 16.56 -2.65
C ALA A 8 -18.65 15.99 -3.97
N GLY A 9 -18.99 14.71 -3.97
CA GLY A 9 -19.52 14.01 -5.14
C GLY A 9 -19.08 12.54 -5.18
N TRP A 10 -19.38 11.89 -6.30
CA TRP A 10 -18.94 10.53 -6.58
C TRP A 10 -17.57 10.51 -7.27
N THR A 11 -16.87 9.39 -7.18
CA THR A 11 -15.64 9.18 -7.93
C THR A 11 -15.72 7.87 -8.70
N ASP A 12 -15.49 7.97 -10.00
CA ASP A 12 -15.27 6.81 -10.88
C ASP A 12 -13.75 6.64 -11.17
N LEU A 13 -12.91 7.23 -10.32
CA LEU A 13 -11.46 7.23 -10.52
C LEU A 13 -10.88 5.83 -10.30
N VAL A 14 -10.29 5.28 -11.35
CA VAL A 14 -9.43 4.10 -11.26
C VAL A 14 -7.98 4.54 -11.20
N VAL A 15 -7.28 4.13 -10.14
CA VAL A 15 -5.85 4.36 -9.97
C VAL A 15 -5.09 3.19 -10.59
N THR A 16 -4.15 3.50 -11.48
CA THR A 16 -3.32 2.52 -12.18
C THR A 16 -1.85 2.94 -12.14
N PRO A 17 -0.90 2.02 -12.38
CA PRO A 17 0.52 2.35 -12.40
C PRO A 17 0.86 3.45 -13.40
N ALA A 18 0.21 3.46 -14.58
CA ALA A 18 0.43 4.47 -15.60
C ALA A 18 -0.06 5.88 -15.20
N ARG A 19 -1.11 5.96 -14.37
CA ARG A 19 -1.64 7.25 -13.86
C ARG A 19 -0.90 7.75 -12.63
N GLY A 20 -0.42 6.83 -11.80
CA GLY A 20 0.23 7.12 -10.53
C GLY A 20 -0.70 7.74 -9.48
N VAL A 21 -0.11 8.09 -8.34
CA VAL A 21 -0.78 8.70 -7.20
C VAL A 21 -0.24 10.10 -6.98
N ARG A 22 -1.11 11.05 -6.60
CA ARG A 22 -0.73 12.47 -6.43
C ARG A 22 -0.98 13.04 -5.05
N ALA A 23 -1.92 12.47 -4.29
CA ALA A 23 -2.41 13.05 -3.03
C ALA A 23 -1.82 12.42 -1.77
N VAL A 24 -1.22 11.23 -1.88
CA VAL A 24 -0.63 10.49 -0.75
C VAL A 24 0.78 10.05 -1.11
N ASP A 25 1.63 9.98 -0.09
CA ASP A 25 3.02 9.53 -0.22
C ASP A 25 3.20 8.05 0.16
N GLY A 26 2.22 7.48 0.86
CA GLY A 26 2.20 6.08 1.30
C GLY A 26 0.77 5.59 1.54
N LEU A 27 0.62 4.30 1.84
CA LEU A 27 -0.69 3.64 1.97
C LEU A 27 -0.67 2.64 3.12
N LEU A 28 -1.69 2.71 4.00
CA LEU A 28 -2.02 1.65 4.94
C LEU A 28 -3.28 0.94 4.44
N THR A 29 -3.21 -0.38 4.28
CA THR A 29 -4.27 -1.16 3.64
C THR A 29 -4.25 -2.62 4.10
N GLY A 30 -5.25 -3.41 3.74
CA GLY A 30 -5.23 -4.87 3.94
C GLY A 30 -4.47 -5.61 2.83
N LEU A 31 -4.41 -6.94 2.92
CA LEU A 31 -3.94 -7.81 1.84
C LEU A 31 -5.10 -8.18 0.91
N HIS A 32 -4.86 -8.04 -0.40
CA HIS A 32 -5.88 -8.19 -1.44
C HIS A 32 -5.49 -9.28 -2.44
N GLU A 33 -6.45 -10.05 -2.92
CA GLU A 33 -6.21 -11.13 -3.88
C GLU A 33 -5.65 -10.65 -5.23
N PRO A 34 -4.87 -11.50 -5.95
CA PRO A 34 -4.28 -11.23 -7.27
C PRO A 34 -5.22 -10.71 -8.37
N ALA A 35 -6.51 -11.05 -8.30
CA ALA A 35 -7.50 -10.66 -9.30
C ALA A 35 -8.22 -9.34 -8.99
N ALA A 36 -7.98 -8.74 -7.81
CA ALA A 36 -8.68 -7.54 -7.39
C ALA A 36 -8.14 -6.28 -8.09
N SER A 37 -9.03 -5.38 -8.50
CA SER A 37 -8.69 -4.05 -9.04
C SER A 37 -7.82 -3.23 -8.10
N HIS A 38 -7.90 -3.49 -6.79
CA HIS A 38 -7.06 -2.89 -5.75
C HIS A 38 -5.55 -3.06 -6.03
N LEU A 39 -5.12 -4.13 -6.69
CA LEU A 39 -3.71 -4.33 -6.98
C LEU A 39 -3.13 -3.29 -7.92
N LEU A 40 -3.92 -2.74 -8.84
CA LEU A 40 -3.47 -1.66 -9.72
C LEU A 40 -3.12 -0.40 -8.92
N MET A 41 -3.90 -0.11 -7.88
CA MET A 41 -3.64 1.01 -6.97
C MET A 41 -2.42 0.75 -6.10
N LEU A 42 -2.29 -0.44 -5.52
CA LEU A 42 -1.12 -0.81 -4.70
C LEU A 42 0.17 -0.76 -5.56
N GLU A 43 0.11 -1.24 -6.79
CA GLU A 43 1.22 -1.19 -7.74
C GLU A 43 1.57 0.25 -8.15
N ALA A 44 0.58 1.15 -8.24
CA ALA A 44 0.82 2.58 -8.47
C ALA A 44 1.52 3.28 -7.30
N VAL A 45 1.42 2.75 -6.08
CA VAL A 45 2.10 3.30 -4.88
C VAL A 45 3.47 2.64 -4.68
N ALA A 46 3.55 1.31 -4.71
CA ALA A 46 4.76 0.55 -4.34
C ALA A 46 5.65 0.16 -5.52
N GLY A 47 5.10 0.14 -6.74
CA GLY A 47 5.69 -0.55 -7.88
C GLY A 47 5.57 -2.08 -7.79
N ARG A 48 5.51 -2.74 -8.95
CA ARG A 48 5.33 -4.20 -9.06
C ARG A 48 6.35 -5.01 -8.26
N PRO A 49 7.67 -4.73 -8.35
CA PRO A 49 8.66 -5.60 -7.72
C PRO A 49 8.58 -5.61 -6.20
N ALA A 50 8.32 -4.45 -5.58
CA ALA A 50 8.17 -4.35 -4.13
C ALA A 50 6.91 -5.07 -3.65
N LEU A 51 5.79 -4.87 -4.36
CA LEU A 51 4.52 -5.50 -4.04
C LEU A 51 4.60 -7.03 -4.11
N LEU A 52 5.21 -7.58 -5.17
CA LEU A 52 5.39 -9.03 -5.31
C LEU A 52 6.27 -9.62 -4.19
N ARG A 53 7.34 -8.93 -3.79
CA ARG A 53 8.17 -9.36 -2.66
C ARG A 53 7.39 -9.36 -1.34
N ALA A 54 6.64 -8.30 -1.07
CA ALA A 54 5.81 -8.20 0.14
C ALA A 54 4.76 -9.32 0.21
N TYR A 55 4.09 -9.61 -0.91
CA TYR A 55 3.10 -10.68 -0.99
C TYR A 55 3.71 -12.07 -0.82
N ALA A 56 4.88 -12.32 -1.40
CA ALA A 56 5.61 -13.57 -1.18
C ALA A 56 5.96 -13.76 0.31
N GLN A 57 6.39 -12.70 0.99
CA GLN A 57 6.64 -12.72 2.44
C GLN A 57 5.37 -12.95 3.25
N ALA A 58 4.26 -12.29 2.91
CA ALA A 58 2.97 -12.47 3.57
C ALA A 58 2.48 -13.92 3.48
N LEU A 59 2.63 -14.56 2.31
CA LEU A 59 2.32 -15.97 2.12
C LEU A 59 3.21 -16.89 2.97
N GLN A 60 4.53 -16.66 2.96
CA GLN A 60 5.47 -17.43 3.78
C GLN A 60 5.21 -17.27 5.29
N GLY A 61 4.85 -16.07 5.72
CA GLY A 61 4.52 -15.74 7.10
C GLY A 61 3.11 -16.15 7.54
N ARG A 62 2.29 -16.68 6.62
CA ARG A 62 0.87 -17.03 6.85
C ARG A 62 0.04 -15.86 7.40
N TYR A 63 0.26 -14.68 6.81
CA TYR A 63 -0.53 -13.50 7.13
C TYR A 63 -2.00 -13.76 6.80
N LEU A 64 -2.90 -13.16 7.57
CA LEU A 64 -4.34 -13.20 7.39
C LEU A 64 -4.77 -12.18 6.33
N TRP A 65 -5.78 -12.53 5.53
CA TRP A 65 -6.23 -11.75 4.37
C TRP A 65 -7.67 -11.25 4.59
N HIS A 66 -8.17 -10.46 3.62
CA HIS A 66 -9.53 -9.90 3.60
C HIS A 66 -9.79 -8.86 4.71
N GLU A 67 -11.07 -8.54 4.94
CA GLU A 67 -11.55 -7.39 5.72
C GLU A 67 -11.03 -7.33 7.16
N PHE A 68 -10.72 -8.48 7.76
CA PHE A 68 -10.26 -8.61 9.15
C PHE A 68 -8.87 -9.25 9.26
N GLY A 69 -8.12 -9.28 8.16
CA GLY A 69 -6.77 -9.81 8.11
C GLY A 69 -5.73 -8.85 8.65
N ASP A 70 -4.47 -9.15 8.32
CA ASP A 70 -3.33 -8.31 8.66
C ASP A 70 -3.28 -7.04 7.79
N LEU A 71 -2.48 -6.07 8.27
CA LEU A 71 -2.27 -4.81 7.60
C LEU A 71 -0.94 -4.78 6.83
N HIS A 72 -0.96 -4.10 5.68
CA HIS A 72 0.17 -3.81 4.82
C HIS A 72 0.42 -2.30 4.80
N LEU A 73 1.57 -1.89 5.34
CA LEU A 73 2.04 -0.51 5.31
C LEU A 73 3.06 -0.32 4.17
N ILE A 74 2.77 0.57 3.24
CA ILE A 74 3.61 0.91 2.10
C ILE A 74 4.11 2.35 2.28
N LEU A 75 5.43 2.51 2.38
CA LEU A 75 6.09 3.80 2.56
C LEU A 75 7.09 4.06 1.41
N PRO A 76 7.38 5.33 1.09
CA PRO A 76 8.40 5.68 0.12
C PRO A 76 9.80 5.27 0.62
N ALA A 77 10.71 4.95 -0.30
CA ALA A 77 12.04 4.44 0.01
C ALA A 77 12.88 5.39 0.88
N ASP A 78 12.61 6.70 0.81
CA ASP A 78 13.33 7.75 1.54
C ASP A 78 12.78 8.02 2.95
N ALA A 79 11.82 7.22 3.43
CA ALA A 79 11.45 7.23 4.85
C ALA A 79 12.65 6.68 5.65
N THR A 80 13.60 7.56 5.96
CA THR A 80 14.80 7.29 6.75
C THR A 80 14.53 6.24 7.83
N HIS A 81 15.07 5.03 7.59
CA HIS A 81 15.09 3.97 8.58
C HIS A 81 15.95 4.45 9.75
N ARG A 82 15.34 5.13 10.73
CA ARG A 82 15.99 5.39 12.01
C ARG A 82 16.36 4.02 12.58
N ALA A 83 17.63 3.81 12.87
CA ALA A 83 18.21 2.56 13.38
C ALA A 83 17.69 2.13 14.77
N HIS A 84 16.53 2.64 15.19
CA HIS A 84 15.86 2.41 16.45
C HIS A 84 14.43 1.93 16.19
N CYS A 85 14.26 0.98 15.27
CA CYS A 85 13.13 0.06 15.35
C CYS A 85 13.43 -0.87 16.52
N ASP A 86 13.15 -0.41 17.74
CA ASP A 86 13.03 -1.29 18.88
C ASP A 86 11.76 -2.11 18.62
N SER A 87 11.93 -3.23 17.93
CA SER A 87 10.87 -4.21 17.72
C SER A 87 10.28 -4.52 19.09
N ASN A 88 9.05 -4.05 19.31
CA ASN A 88 8.18 -4.29 20.46
C ASN A 88 8.62 -5.50 21.30
N ALA A 89 9.56 -5.28 22.21
CA ALA A 89 9.97 -6.24 23.22
C ALA A 89 9.00 -6.07 24.39
N TRP A 90 7.85 -6.74 24.28
CA TRP A 90 6.92 -6.95 25.38
C TRP A 90 6.98 -8.41 25.81
#